data_AF-A0A2J7RM22-F1
#
_entry.id   AF-A0A2J7RM22-F1
#
_cell.length_a   1.000
_cell.length_b   1.000
_cell.length_c   1.000
_cell.angle_alpha   90.00
_cell.angle_beta   90.00
_cell.angle_gamma   90.00
#
_symmetry.space_group_name_H-M   'P 1'
#
loop_
_entity.id
_entity.type
_entity.pdbx_description
1 polymer ?
#
loop_
_entity_poly.entity_id
_entity_poly.type
_entity_poly.pdbx_seq_one_letter_code
_entity_poly.pdbx_strand_id
1 'polypeptide(L)'
;MYVLVRLSQHVMSAQDTGSFLSMSFASALVQVKRNFDRFMQAQLKSIEDTKVNRKSKCGLLPYVANFEDFAKTAEAIFKNTDRRTDLDKWYTKLVGAIFEAILRNAAEHHRTPQEVIKMENFHHLYALLSELKVGVLDGLRKDAKQKYSDALKIYVTQYFGRPLEKLNLFFEGVQAKVAQGVKESEISYQMAYSKQELRKVIREYPAREVKRGLDNLYRKVEKHLCEEENLLQVVWRAMQEEFIQQYKYIEELIQRCYPGSMIVLDFSIQNILEFFSEIALSH
;
A
#
# COMPACT_ATOMS: atom_id res chain seq x y z
N MET A 1 26.70 18.35 5.82
CA MET A 1 26.45 17.43 6.94
C MET A 1 27.73 17.03 7.66
N TYR A 2 28.68 16.36 7.00
CA TYR A 2 29.94 15.91 7.62
C TYR A 2 30.70 17.01 8.39
N VAL A 3 30.84 18.19 7.79
CA VAL A 3 31.50 19.35 8.42
C VAL A 3 30.81 19.76 9.73
N LEU A 4 29.46 19.68 9.80
CA LEU A 4 28.72 20.01 11.02
C LEU A 4 29.10 19.08 12.16
N VAL A 5 29.11 17.77 11.90
CA VAL A 5 29.45 16.75 12.91
C VAL A 5 30.89 16.92 13.38
N ARG A 6 31.85 16.95 12.44
CA ARG A 6 33.28 16.99 12.77
C ARG A 6 33.68 18.28 13.48
N LEU A 7 33.17 19.42 13.02
CA LEU A 7 33.48 20.71 13.64
C LEU A 7 32.82 20.83 15.02
N SER A 8 31.63 20.24 15.22
CA SER A 8 31.00 20.19 16.55
C SER A 8 31.83 19.41 17.56
N GLN A 9 32.30 18.21 17.18
CA GLN A 9 33.16 17.39 18.04
C GLN A 9 34.43 18.16 18.41
N HIS A 10 35.06 18.82 17.44
CA HIS A 10 36.28 19.58 17.68
C HIS A 10 36.07 20.74 18.67
N VAL A 11 35.04 21.56 18.44
CA VAL A 11 34.71 22.69 19.33
C VAL A 11 34.37 22.22 20.74
N MET A 12 33.63 21.11 20.88
CA MET A 12 33.25 20.57 22.20
C MET A 12 34.42 19.95 22.97
N SER A 13 35.46 19.49 22.27
CA SER A 13 36.68 18.91 22.88
C SER A 13 37.76 19.94 23.24
N ALA A 14 37.58 21.21 22.89
CA ALA A 14 38.59 22.25 23.08
C ALA A 14 38.75 22.62 24.57
N GLN A 15 39.99 22.57 25.08
CA GLN A 15 40.31 22.89 26.48
C GLN A 15 40.48 24.41 26.72
N ASP A 16 41.08 25.13 25.77
CA ASP A 16 41.21 26.59 25.83
C ASP A 16 40.13 27.26 24.96
N THR A 17 38.94 27.38 25.53
CA THR A 17 37.75 27.93 24.87
C THR A 17 37.86 29.43 24.56
N GLY A 18 38.77 30.16 25.23
CA GLY A 18 39.00 31.59 25.04
C GLY A 18 39.98 31.94 23.93
N SER A 19 40.74 30.95 23.42
CA SER A 19 41.72 31.20 22.36
C SER A 19 41.07 31.72 21.06
N PHE A 20 41.84 32.51 20.30
CA PHE A 20 41.40 33.02 18.99
C PHE A 20 40.94 31.91 18.05
N LEU A 21 41.63 30.77 18.06
CA LEU A 21 41.28 29.60 17.25
C LEU A 21 39.95 28.97 17.70
N SER A 22 39.75 28.76 19.01
CA SER A 22 38.49 28.25 19.56
C SER A 22 37.31 29.17 19.23
N MET A 23 37.48 30.48 19.37
CA MET A 23 36.46 31.48 19.02
C MET A 23 36.16 31.47 17.51
N SER A 24 37.19 31.32 16.66
CA SER A 24 37.03 31.22 15.20
C SER A 24 36.28 29.95 14.80
N PHE A 25 36.61 28.80 15.38
CA PHE A 25 35.91 27.54 15.13
C PHE A 25 34.46 27.55 15.65
N ALA A 26 34.20 28.17 16.80
CA ALA A 26 32.84 28.35 17.31
C ALA A 26 31.98 29.20 16.34
N SER A 27 32.53 30.31 15.83
CA SER A 27 31.85 31.13 14.82
C SER A 27 31.60 30.37 13.51
N ALA A 28 32.60 29.62 13.03
CA ALA A 28 32.47 28.77 11.85
C ALA A 28 31.39 27.69 12.05
N LEU A 29 31.32 27.08 13.23
CA LEU A 29 30.31 26.08 13.57
C LEU A 29 28.89 26.63 13.48
N VAL A 30 28.66 27.87 13.94
CA VAL A 30 27.36 28.54 13.80
C VAL A 30 26.99 28.69 12.33
N GLN A 31 27.92 29.10 11.47
CA GLN A 31 27.67 29.23 10.03
C GLN A 31 27.40 27.88 9.36
N VAL A 32 28.16 26.84 9.73
CA VAL A 32 27.95 25.48 9.23
C VAL A 32 26.59 24.94 9.64
N LYS A 33 26.13 25.20 10.88
CA LYS A 33 24.78 24.82 11.32
C LYS A 33 23.69 25.54 10.52
N ARG A 34 23.84 26.85 10.30
CA ARG A 34 22.92 27.62 9.44
C ARG A 34 22.87 27.10 8.01
N ASN A 35 24.02 26.70 7.46
CA ASN A 35 24.08 26.10 6.12
C ASN A 35 23.41 24.72 6.09
N PHE A 36 23.58 23.91 7.13
CA PHE A 36 22.86 22.64 7.28
C PHE A 36 21.34 22.86 7.30
N ASP A 37 20.85 23.77 8.13
CA ASP A 37 19.40 24.03 8.21
C ASP A 37 18.84 24.58 6.89
N ARG A 38 19.58 25.45 6.21
CA ARG A 38 19.21 25.93 4.85
C ARG A 38 19.14 24.79 3.84
N PHE A 39 20.09 23.88 3.88
CA PHE A 39 20.09 22.71 2.99
C PHE A 39 18.90 21.77 3.30
N MET A 40 18.61 21.49 4.56
CA MET A 40 17.45 20.64 4.93
C MET A 40 16.12 21.30 4.54
N GLN A 41 16.01 22.63 4.70
CA GLN A 41 14.86 23.37 4.21
C GLN A 41 14.70 23.29 2.69
N ALA A 42 15.81 23.29 1.94
CA ALA A 42 15.78 23.11 0.49
C ALA A 42 15.33 21.70 0.10
N GLN A 43 15.75 20.66 0.82
CA GLN A 43 15.25 19.29 0.63
C GLN A 43 13.74 19.20 0.87
N LEU A 44 13.26 19.79 1.98
CA LEU A 44 11.84 19.86 2.31
C LEU A 44 11.04 20.52 1.18
N LYS A 45 11.49 21.70 0.75
CA LYS A 45 10.85 22.44 -0.35
C LYS A 45 10.87 21.66 -1.67
N SER A 46 11.93 20.92 -1.96
CA SER A 46 12.00 20.06 -3.15
C SER A 46 10.92 18.99 -3.14
N ILE A 47 10.60 18.42 -1.97
CA ILE A 47 9.51 17.43 -1.82
C ILE A 47 8.16 18.10 -2.06
N GLU A 48 7.94 19.27 -1.45
CA GLU A 48 6.69 20.03 -1.54
C GLU A 48 6.40 20.49 -2.99
N ASP A 49 7.42 21.00 -3.68
CA ASP A 49 7.32 21.60 -5.02
C ASP A 49 7.41 20.56 -6.16
N THR A 50 7.63 19.27 -5.85
CA THR A 50 7.76 18.24 -6.89
C THR A 50 6.50 18.14 -7.74
N LYS A 51 6.67 18.28 -9.06
CA LYS A 51 5.61 18.02 -10.05
C LYS A 51 5.82 16.65 -10.66
N VAL A 52 4.86 15.75 -10.44
CA VAL A 52 4.88 14.41 -11.01
C VAL A 52 4.44 14.46 -12.48
N ASN A 53 5.08 13.67 -13.34
CA ASN A 53 4.64 13.51 -14.72
C ASN A 53 3.28 12.78 -14.75
N ARG A 54 2.22 13.50 -15.11
CA ARG A 54 0.85 12.95 -15.19
C ARG A 54 0.52 12.32 -16.54
N LYS A 55 1.42 12.43 -17.53
CA LYS A 55 1.18 11.95 -18.90
C LYS A 55 1.52 10.46 -19.09
N SER A 56 2.28 9.86 -18.19
CA SER A 56 2.67 8.45 -18.22
C SER A 56 2.15 7.71 -16.99
N LYS A 57 2.40 6.40 -16.93
CA LYS A 57 2.26 5.64 -15.70
C LYS A 57 3.19 6.24 -14.64
N CYS A 58 2.68 6.41 -13.43
CA CYS A 58 3.45 6.75 -12.24
C CYS A 58 3.82 5.45 -11.52
N GLY A 59 5.10 5.28 -11.19
CA GLY A 59 5.59 4.28 -10.26
C GLY A 59 6.07 4.96 -8.97
N LEU A 60 7.28 4.62 -8.53
CA LEU A 60 7.93 5.26 -7.39
C LEU A 60 8.14 6.76 -7.63
N LEU A 61 7.73 7.57 -6.66
CA LEU A 61 7.82 9.02 -6.75
C LEU A 61 9.28 9.45 -6.51
N PRO A 62 9.83 10.42 -7.27
CA PRO A 62 11.25 10.74 -7.21
C PRO A 62 11.74 11.12 -5.81
N TYR A 63 10.94 11.84 -5.02
CA TYR A 63 11.31 12.21 -3.66
C TYR A 63 11.27 11.04 -2.67
N VAL A 64 10.56 9.95 -2.97
CA VAL A 64 10.60 8.72 -2.16
C VAL A 64 11.90 7.99 -2.46
N ALA A 65 12.20 7.78 -3.74
CA ALA A 65 13.46 7.16 -4.18
C ALA A 65 14.70 7.94 -3.68
N ASN A 66 14.73 9.26 -3.88
CA ASN A 66 15.85 10.11 -3.47
C ASN A 66 16.03 10.16 -1.95
N PHE A 67 14.97 9.93 -1.17
CA PHE A 67 15.06 9.94 0.29
C PHE A 67 15.88 8.76 0.82
N GLU A 68 15.92 7.62 0.12
CA GLU A 68 16.72 6.47 0.50
C GLU A 68 18.21 6.79 0.58
N ASP A 69 18.79 7.26 -0.54
CA ASP A 69 20.21 7.60 -0.63
C ASP A 69 20.59 8.70 0.37
N PHE A 70 19.71 9.69 0.49
CA PHE A 70 19.84 10.77 1.45
C PHE A 70 19.90 10.26 2.89
N ALA A 71 18.94 9.43 3.28
CA ALA A 71 18.83 8.91 4.64
C ALA A 71 20.00 7.98 4.98
N LYS A 72 20.39 7.07 4.06
CA LYS A 72 21.55 6.20 4.25
C LYS A 72 22.84 7.00 4.46
N THR A 73 23.04 8.05 3.68
CA THR A 73 24.19 8.96 3.82
C THR A 73 24.15 9.74 5.13
N ALA A 74 22.98 10.29 5.50
CA ALA A 74 22.82 11.05 6.74
C ALA A 74 23.02 10.15 7.97
N GLU A 75 22.48 8.93 7.98
CA GLU A 75 22.68 7.95 9.06
C GLU A 75 24.16 7.60 9.24
N ALA A 76 24.90 7.38 8.14
CA ALA A 76 26.32 7.10 8.21
C ALA A 76 27.13 8.25 8.83
N ILE A 77 26.77 9.50 8.53
CA ILE A 77 27.46 10.69 9.02
C ILE A 77 27.12 11.00 10.50
N PHE A 78 25.86 10.83 10.90
CA PHE A 78 25.37 11.24 12.22
C PHE A 78 25.37 10.11 13.26
N LYS A 79 25.80 8.90 12.89
CA LYS A 79 25.91 7.74 13.78
C LYS A 79 26.71 8.07 15.04
N ASN A 80 26.10 7.91 16.21
CA ASN A 80 26.71 8.14 17.52
C ASN A 80 27.29 9.57 17.70
N THR A 81 26.61 10.58 17.15
CA THR A 81 27.04 11.99 17.27
C THR A 81 26.13 12.78 18.20
N ASP A 82 26.67 13.79 18.88
CA ASP A 82 25.90 14.71 19.74
C ASP A 82 24.92 15.59 18.94
N ARG A 83 25.06 15.61 17.60
CA ARG A 83 24.19 16.33 16.67
C ARG A 83 23.02 15.48 16.16
N ARG A 84 22.82 14.27 16.70
CA ARG A 84 21.73 13.39 16.27
C ARG A 84 20.36 14.04 16.36
N THR A 85 20.11 14.79 17.44
CA THR A 85 18.84 15.48 17.68
C THR A 85 18.52 16.55 16.62
N ASP A 86 19.54 17.12 15.96
CA ASP A 86 19.33 18.04 14.84
C ASP A 86 18.82 17.30 13.60
N LEU A 87 19.35 16.10 13.31
CA LEU A 87 18.88 15.27 12.20
C LEU A 87 17.48 14.72 12.46
N ASP A 88 17.23 14.20 13.66
CA ASP A 88 15.93 13.62 14.05
C ASP A 88 14.77 14.62 13.85
N LYS A 89 14.96 15.89 14.25
CA LYS A 89 13.98 16.97 14.03
C LYS A 89 13.66 17.18 12.56
N TRP A 90 14.67 17.09 11.69
CA TRP A 90 14.48 17.26 10.26
C TRP A 90 13.86 16.03 9.60
N TYR A 91 14.20 14.82 10.05
CA TYR A 91 13.58 13.60 9.56
C TYR A 91 12.07 13.59 9.76
N THR A 92 11.57 13.96 10.94
CA THR A 92 10.12 14.05 11.17
C THR A 92 9.44 14.99 10.16
N LYS A 93 10.08 16.13 9.83
CA LYS A 93 9.56 17.08 8.85
C LYS A 93 9.60 16.54 7.42
N LEU A 94 10.74 15.99 7.01
CA LEU A 94 10.94 15.48 5.65
C LEU A 94 10.00 14.30 5.37
N VAL A 95 9.95 13.31 6.26
CA VAL A 95 9.07 12.15 6.10
C VAL A 95 7.60 12.57 6.17
N GLY A 96 7.24 13.49 7.07
CA GLY A 96 5.89 14.06 7.08
C GLY A 96 5.51 14.73 5.75
N ALA A 97 6.40 15.51 5.15
CA ALA A 97 6.16 16.11 3.84
C ALA A 97 6.08 15.07 2.71
N ILE A 98 6.87 13.99 2.76
CA ILE A 98 6.76 12.87 1.82
C ILE A 98 5.37 12.25 1.89
N PHE A 99 4.83 12.01 3.10
CA PHE A 99 3.47 11.48 3.28
C PHE A 99 2.43 12.36 2.60
N GLU A 100 2.42 13.66 2.91
CA GLU A 100 1.48 14.61 2.31
C GLU A 100 1.64 14.71 0.79
N ALA A 101 2.88 14.69 0.30
CA ALA A 101 3.15 14.70 -1.13
C ALA A 101 2.65 13.43 -1.83
N ILE A 102 2.81 12.24 -1.25
CA ILE A 102 2.27 10.98 -1.79
C ILE A 102 0.75 11.10 -1.92
N LEU A 103 0.06 11.54 -0.86
CA LEU A 103 -1.39 11.63 -0.86
C LEU A 103 -1.91 12.63 -1.91
N ARG A 104 -1.28 13.80 -2.00
CA ARG A 104 -1.60 14.84 -3.00
C ARG A 104 -1.38 14.32 -4.42
N ASN A 105 -0.19 13.80 -4.72
CA ASN A 105 0.15 13.33 -6.06
C ASN A 105 -0.71 12.14 -6.50
N ALA A 106 -1.04 11.24 -5.57
CA ALA A 106 -1.93 10.12 -5.85
C ALA A 106 -3.35 10.59 -6.20
N ALA A 107 -3.86 11.65 -5.56
CA ALA A 107 -5.19 12.21 -5.87
C ALA A 107 -5.21 12.99 -7.20
N GLU A 108 -4.10 13.59 -7.60
CA GLU A 108 -4.01 14.42 -8.81
C GLU A 108 -3.63 13.64 -10.09
N HIS A 109 -3.24 12.37 -9.95
CA HIS A 109 -2.75 11.56 -11.05
C HIS A 109 -3.88 10.76 -11.73
N HIS A 110 -4.07 10.96 -13.03
CA HIS A 110 -5.25 10.43 -13.75
C HIS A 110 -5.00 9.14 -14.55
N ARG A 111 -3.74 8.70 -14.73
CA ARG A 111 -3.42 7.48 -15.54
C ARG A 111 -3.17 6.23 -14.71
N THR A 112 -2.55 6.39 -13.56
CA THR A 112 -2.29 5.32 -12.59
C THR A 112 -3.33 5.44 -11.47
N PRO A 113 -3.96 4.32 -11.05
CA PRO A 113 -4.89 4.33 -9.92
C PRO A 113 -4.26 4.93 -8.67
N GLN A 114 -5.05 5.72 -7.92
CA GLN A 114 -4.60 6.40 -6.71
C GLN A 114 -4.03 5.40 -5.69
N GLU A 115 -4.69 4.26 -5.54
CA GLU A 115 -4.35 3.21 -4.59
C GLU A 115 -3.04 2.55 -4.97
N VAL A 116 -2.71 2.43 -6.26
CA VAL A 116 -1.42 1.88 -6.72
C VAL A 116 -0.28 2.82 -6.33
N ILE A 117 -0.44 4.13 -6.59
CA ILE A 117 0.58 5.12 -6.22
C ILE A 117 0.81 5.08 -4.71
N LYS A 118 -0.26 5.09 -3.90
CA LYS A 118 -0.16 4.99 -2.44
C LYS A 118 0.53 3.68 -2.03
N MET A 119 0.08 2.55 -2.57
CA MET A 119 0.56 1.23 -2.19
C MET A 119 2.06 1.08 -2.47
N GLU A 120 2.52 1.39 -3.68
CA GLU A 120 3.95 1.28 -4.05
C GLU A 120 4.82 2.21 -3.21
N ASN A 121 4.43 3.48 -3.09
CA ASN A 121 5.26 4.47 -2.38
C ASN A 121 5.28 4.25 -0.87
N PHE A 122 4.17 3.84 -0.26
CA PHE A 122 4.14 3.51 1.18
C PHE A 122 4.78 2.15 1.48
N HIS A 123 4.76 1.19 0.55
CA HIS A 123 5.52 -0.05 0.67
C HIS A 123 7.01 0.24 0.75
N HIS A 124 7.53 0.98 -0.24
CA HIS A 124 8.92 1.39 -0.30
C HIS A 124 9.35 2.16 0.96
N LEU A 125 8.57 3.17 1.35
CA LEU A 125 8.87 3.98 2.52
C LEU A 125 8.84 3.15 3.81
N TYR A 126 7.90 2.21 3.96
CA TYR A 126 7.88 1.30 5.10
C TYR A 126 9.12 0.39 5.15
N ALA A 127 9.54 -0.16 4.01
CA ALA A 127 10.73 -1.00 3.92
C ALA A 127 11.99 -0.21 4.31
N LEU A 128 12.17 0.98 3.74
CA LEU A 128 13.28 1.87 4.05
C LEU A 128 13.32 2.25 5.54
N LEU A 129 12.21 2.70 6.11
CA LEU A 129 12.15 3.08 7.53
C LEU A 129 12.39 1.88 8.46
N SER A 130 12.01 0.67 8.03
CA SER A 130 12.29 -0.58 8.75
C SER A 130 13.76 -0.99 8.69
N GLU A 131 14.45 -0.70 7.59
CA GLU A 131 15.90 -0.90 7.44
C GLU A 131 16.68 0.09 8.33
N LEU A 132 16.35 1.38 8.26
CA LEU A 132 17.06 2.45 8.98
C LEU A 132 16.94 2.34 10.51
N LYS A 133 15.81 1.84 11.02
CA LYS A 133 15.54 1.65 12.47
C LYS A 133 15.74 2.93 13.31
N VAL A 134 15.31 4.07 12.76
CA VAL A 134 15.40 5.37 13.43
C VAL A 134 14.22 5.57 14.39
N GLY A 135 14.51 5.65 15.69
CA GLY A 135 13.47 5.70 16.72
C GLY A 135 12.45 6.85 16.59
N VAL A 136 12.89 8.05 16.21
CA VAL A 136 11.95 9.20 16.03
C VAL A 136 10.97 8.99 14.86
N LEU A 137 11.28 8.07 13.95
CA LEU A 137 10.45 7.74 12.79
C LEU A 137 9.56 6.52 13.03
N ASP A 138 9.57 5.90 14.22
CA ASP A 138 8.80 4.68 14.48
C ASP A 138 7.29 4.85 14.31
N GLY A 139 6.75 6.00 14.69
CA GLY A 139 5.34 6.34 14.45
C GLY A 139 5.04 6.37 12.94
N LEU A 140 5.80 7.15 12.19
CA LEU A 140 5.66 7.29 10.74
C LEU A 140 5.90 5.95 10.00
N ARG A 141 6.78 5.09 10.50
CA ARG A 141 6.97 3.73 9.97
C ARG A 141 5.69 2.89 10.11
N LYS A 142 5.04 2.92 11.28
CA LYS A 142 3.76 2.21 11.50
C LYS A 142 2.66 2.79 10.61
N ASP A 143 2.61 4.11 10.47
CA ASP A 143 1.65 4.79 9.61
C ASP A 143 1.86 4.43 8.14
N ALA A 144 3.11 4.34 7.66
CA ALA A 144 3.42 3.91 6.30
C ALA A 144 2.90 2.49 6.05
N LYS A 145 3.12 1.57 6.99
CA LYS A 145 2.58 0.20 6.90
C LYS A 145 1.06 0.20 6.82
N GLN A 146 0.40 1.01 7.65
CA GLN A 146 -1.06 1.10 7.65
C GLN A 146 -1.58 1.66 6.31
N LYS A 147 -1.00 2.77 5.82
CA LYS A 147 -1.39 3.36 4.53
C LYS A 147 -1.16 2.43 3.35
N TYR A 148 -0.08 1.67 3.37
CA TYR A 148 0.17 0.58 2.41
C TYR A 148 -0.95 -0.47 2.45
N SER A 149 -1.27 -0.96 3.66
CA SER A 149 -2.28 -2.01 3.86
C SER A 149 -3.69 -1.54 3.46
N ASP A 150 -4.04 -0.30 3.81
CA ASP A 150 -5.31 0.33 3.43
C ASP A 150 -5.42 0.49 1.90
N ALA A 151 -4.35 0.98 1.26
CA ALA A 151 -4.31 1.15 -0.19
C ALA A 151 -4.45 -0.19 -0.93
N LEU A 152 -3.73 -1.23 -0.46
CA LEU A 152 -3.86 -2.58 -0.99
C LEU A 152 -5.30 -3.09 -0.85
N LYS A 153 -5.91 -2.95 0.33
CA LYS A 153 -7.30 -3.38 0.56
C LYS A 153 -8.27 -2.67 -0.37
N ILE A 154 -8.19 -1.34 -0.46
CA ILE A 154 -9.09 -0.55 -1.32
C ILE A 154 -8.87 -0.92 -2.79
N TYR A 155 -7.61 -1.09 -3.23
CA TYR A 155 -7.30 -1.52 -4.59
C TYR A 155 -7.93 -2.87 -4.92
N VAL A 156 -7.75 -3.86 -4.04
CA VAL A 156 -8.36 -5.19 -4.20
C VAL A 156 -9.87 -5.05 -4.27
N THR A 157 -10.53 -4.41 -3.30
CA THR A 157 -11.99 -4.24 -3.32
C THR A 157 -12.49 -3.56 -4.60
N GLN A 158 -11.81 -2.53 -5.09
CA GLN A 158 -12.24 -1.76 -6.26
C GLN A 158 -12.00 -2.50 -7.59
N TYR A 159 -10.82 -3.12 -7.77
CA TYR A 159 -10.42 -3.72 -9.04
C TYR A 159 -10.75 -5.20 -9.15
N PHE A 160 -10.77 -5.92 -8.02
CA PHE A 160 -11.34 -7.27 -7.96
C PHE A 160 -12.85 -7.21 -8.16
N GLY A 161 -13.50 -6.19 -7.57
CA GLY A 161 -14.92 -5.90 -7.74
C GLY A 161 -15.80 -6.99 -7.14
N ARG A 162 -16.87 -7.35 -7.87
CA ARG A 162 -17.79 -8.44 -7.53
C ARG A 162 -17.64 -9.57 -8.55
N PRO A 163 -16.58 -10.39 -8.49
CA PRO A 163 -16.58 -11.62 -9.27
C PRO A 163 -17.86 -12.39 -8.94
N LEU A 164 -18.45 -13.05 -9.94
CA LEU A 164 -19.77 -13.67 -9.81
C LEU A 164 -20.92 -12.66 -9.61
N GLU A 165 -20.87 -11.48 -10.24
CA GLU A 165 -21.82 -10.37 -10.09
C GLU A 165 -23.30 -10.79 -10.01
N LYS A 166 -23.80 -11.58 -10.97
CA LYS A 166 -25.19 -12.08 -10.98
C LYS A 166 -25.52 -12.97 -9.80
N LEU A 167 -24.54 -13.75 -9.32
CA LEU A 167 -24.69 -14.59 -8.13
C LEU A 167 -24.77 -13.71 -6.88
N ASN A 168 -23.91 -12.69 -6.79
CA ASN A 168 -23.99 -11.69 -5.71
C ASN A 168 -25.33 -10.96 -5.71
N LEU A 169 -25.81 -10.48 -6.88
CA LEU A 169 -27.12 -9.82 -7.00
C LEU A 169 -28.27 -10.74 -6.59
N PHE A 170 -28.21 -12.02 -6.97
CA PHE A 170 -29.19 -13.02 -6.55
C PHE A 170 -29.22 -13.15 -5.02
N PHE A 171 -28.05 -13.25 -4.38
CA PHE A 171 -27.96 -13.37 -2.92
C PHE A 171 -28.28 -12.08 -2.17
N GLU A 172 -28.01 -10.90 -2.72
CA GLU A 172 -28.50 -9.63 -2.18
C GLU A 172 -30.04 -9.61 -2.16
N GLY A 173 -30.68 -10.11 -3.22
CA GLY A 173 -32.12 -10.29 -3.27
C GLY A 173 -32.66 -11.29 -2.24
N VAL A 174 -31.97 -12.41 -2.04
CA VAL A 174 -32.26 -13.38 -0.97
C VAL A 174 -32.18 -12.69 0.41
N GLN A 175 -31.10 -11.97 0.68
CA GLN A 175 -30.91 -11.28 1.95
C GLN A 175 -31.97 -10.21 2.20
N ALA A 176 -32.39 -9.48 1.16
CA ALA A 176 -33.49 -8.53 1.25
C ALA A 176 -34.81 -9.22 1.65
N LYS A 177 -35.07 -10.44 1.17
CA LYS A 177 -36.24 -11.24 1.59
C LYS A 177 -36.12 -11.73 3.03
N VAL A 178 -34.95 -12.16 3.45
CA VAL A 178 -34.69 -12.53 4.85
C VAL A 178 -34.92 -11.31 5.76
N ALA A 179 -34.44 -10.14 5.38
CA ALA A 179 -34.67 -8.89 6.11
C ALA A 179 -36.16 -8.47 6.17
N GLN A 180 -36.97 -8.90 5.19
CA GLN A 180 -38.43 -8.72 5.19
C GLN A 180 -39.17 -9.75 6.08
N GLY A 181 -38.45 -10.63 6.79
CA GLY A 181 -39.02 -11.59 7.74
C GLY A 181 -39.24 -13.00 7.17
N VAL A 182 -38.83 -13.27 5.92
CA VAL A 182 -38.84 -14.64 5.37
C VAL A 182 -37.76 -15.45 6.07
N LYS A 183 -38.10 -16.64 6.59
CA LYS A 183 -37.09 -17.52 7.20
C LYS A 183 -36.12 -18.02 6.14
N GLU A 184 -34.85 -18.16 6.49
CA GLU A 184 -33.82 -18.61 5.55
C GLU A 184 -34.17 -19.95 4.89
N SER A 185 -34.66 -20.92 5.67
CA SER A 185 -35.10 -22.23 5.17
C SER A 185 -36.30 -22.18 4.21
N GLU A 186 -37.04 -21.07 4.19
CA GLU A 186 -38.23 -20.87 3.36
C GLU A 186 -37.92 -20.09 2.07
N ILE A 187 -36.69 -19.57 1.90
CA ILE A 187 -36.28 -18.83 0.71
C ILE A 187 -36.50 -19.65 -0.57
N SER A 188 -36.23 -20.97 -0.50
CA SER A 188 -36.40 -21.85 -1.65
C SER A 188 -37.84 -21.95 -2.22
N TYR A 189 -38.84 -21.51 -1.45
CA TYR A 189 -40.24 -21.42 -1.89
C TYR A 189 -40.60 -20.07 -2.55
N GLN A 190 -39.72 -19.06 -2.47
CA GLN A 190 -39.90 -17.79 -3.14
C GLN A 190 -39.64 -17.96 -4.64
N MET A 191 -40.64 -17.68 -5.48
CA MET A 191 -40.56 -17.94 -6.93
C MET A 191 -39.31 -17.33 -7.59
N ALA A 192 -38.95 -16.09 -7.23
CA ALA A 192 -37.77 -15.38 -7.75
C ALA A 192 -36.42 -15.92 -7.23
N TYR A 193 -36.44 -16.69 -6.13
CA TYR A 193 -35.25 -17.23 -5.46
C TYR A 193 -35.39 -18.74 -5.24
N SER A 194 -36.02 -19.43 -6.19
CA SER A 194 -36.24 -20.87 -6.09
C SER A 194 -34.93 -21.64 -6.33
N LYS A 195 -34.91 -22.94 -5.97
CA LYS A 195 -33.79 -23.85 -6.29
C LYS A 195 -33.45 -23.87 -7.78
N GLN A 196 -34.46 -23.69 -8.64
CA GLN A 196 -34.27 -23.66 -10.08
C GLN A 196 -33.59 -22.38 -10.54
N GLU A 197 -33.99 -21.23 -10.02
CA GLU A 197 -33.36 -19.94 -10.35
C GLU A 197 -31.93 -19.88 -9.82
N LEU A 198 -31.66 -20.37 -8.60
CA LEU A 198 -30.28 -20.47 -8.10
C LEU A 198 -29.38 -21.30 -9.04
N ARG A 199 -29.84 -22.50 -9.47
CA ARG A 199 -29.09 -23.34 -10.42
C ARG A 199 -28.85 -22.64 -11.76
N LYS A 200 -29.82 -21.84 -12.23
CA LYS A 200 -29.69 -21.07 -13.47
C LYS A 200 -28.59 -20.01 -13.35
N VAL A 201 -28.54 -19.28 -12.23
CA VAL A 201 -27.50 -18.27 -11.98
C VAL A 201 -26.12 -18.92 -11.81
N ILE A 202 -26.01 -20.06 -11.12
CA ILE A 202 -24.74 -20.79 -10.96
C ILE A 202 -24.16 -21.22 -12.32
N ARG A 203 -24.99 -21.71 -13.24
CA ARG A 203 -24.57 -22.14 -14.59
C ARG A 203 -23.95 -21.02 -15.44
N GLU A 204 -24.13 -19.77 -15.06
CA GLU A 204 -23.49 -18.64 -15.74
C GLU A 204 -22.00 -18.49 -15.39
N TYR A 205 -21.52 -19.24 -14.38
CA TYR A 205 -20.15 -19.18 -13.89
C TYR A 205 -19.45 -20.55 -13.94
N PRO A 206 -19.35 -21.17 -15.12
CA PRO A 206 -18.54 -22.38 -15.25
C PRO A 206 -17.08 -22.06 -14.92
N ALA A 207 -16.37 -23.03 -14.34
CA ALA A 207 -14.96 -22.93 -13.95
C ALA A 207 -14.06 -22.25 -15.00
N ARG A 208 -14.26 -22.56 -16.29
CA ARG A 208 -13.51 -22.00 -17.41
C ARG A 208 -13.71 -20.48 -17.57
N GLU A 209 -14.94 -19.99 -17.46
CA GLU A 209 -15.23 -18.55 -17.59
C GLU A 209 -14.71 -17.78 -16.37
N VAL A 210 -14.80 -18.37 -15.18
CA VAL A 210 -14.20 -17.81 -13.96
C VAL A 210 -12.69 -17.67 -14.12
N LYS A 211 -11.99 -18.74 -14.53
CA LYS A 211 -10.55 -18.72 -14.79
C LYS A 211 -10.17 -17.68 -15.84
N ARG A 212 -10.93 -17.58 -16.94
CA ARG A 212 -10.71 -16.56 -17.98
C ARG A 212 -10.88 -15.13 -17.45
N GLY A 213 -11.86 -14.90 -16.58
CA GLY A 213 -12.05 -13.63 -15.90
C GLY A 213 -10.85 -13.26 -15.02
N LEU A 214 -10.34 -14.23 -14.26
CA LEU A 214 -9.14 -14.06 -13.42
C LEU A 214 -7.88 -13.77 -14.25
N ASP A 215 -7.70 -14.44 -15.40
CA ASP A 215 -6.56 -14.20 -16.31
C ASP A 215 -6.57 -12.76 -16.85
N ASN A 216 -7.74 -12.27 -17.29
CA ASN A 216 -7.90 -10.88 -17.73
C ASN A 216 -7.61 -9.88 -16.60
N LEU A 217 -8.04 -10.22 -15.37
CA LEU A 217 -7.79 -9.40 -14.21
C LEU A 217 -6.28 -9.34 -13.88
N TYR A 218 -5.58 -10.47 -13.92
CA TYR A 218 -4.14 -10.54 -13.71
C TYR A 218 -3.40 -9.59 -14.65
N ARG A 219 -3.67 -9.67 -15.95
CA ARG A 219 -3.08 -8.78 -16.97
C ARG A 219 -3.40 -7.30 -16.74
N LYS A 220 -4.57 -7.00 -16.16
CA LYS A 220 -4.96 -5.63 -15.82
C LYS A 220 -4.16 -5.12 -14.62
N VAL A 221 -3.99 -5.94 -13.59
CA VAL A 221 -3.20 -5.62 -12.40
C VAL A 221 -1.73 -5.43 -12.77
N GLU A 222 -1.16 -6.35 -13.54
CA GLU A 222 0.20 -6.27 -14.08
C GLU A 222 0.45 -4.93 -14.81
N LYS A 223 -0.49 -4.50 -15.65
CA LYS A 223 -0.40 -3.19 -16.33
C LYS A 223 -0.43 -2.00 -15.38
N HIS A 224 -1.09 -2.11 -14.23
CA HIS A 224 -1.18 -1.03 -13.26
C HIS A 224 0.08 -0.89 -12.40
N LEU A 225 0.75 -1.99 -12.03
CA LEU A 225 1.86 -2.00 -11.07
C LEU A 225 3.22 -1.82 -11.73
N CYS A 226 4.15 -1.10 -11.11
CA CYS A 226 5.53 -1.05 -11.57
C CYS A 226 6.30 -2.33 -11.21
N GLU A 227 7.32 -2.64 -12.01
CA GLU A 227 8.16 -3.83 -11.80
C GLU A 227 9.11 -3.66 -10.61
N GLU A 228 9.58 -2.43 -10.35
CA GLU A 228 10.59 -2.12 -9.33
C GLU A 228 10.19 -2.60 -7.92
N GLU A 229 8.92 -2.40 -7.53
CA GLU A 229 8.43 -2.74 -6.19
C GLU A 229 8.00 -4.21 -6.05
N ASN A 230 7.97 -4.99 -7.13
CA ASN A 230 7.64 -6.43 -7.12
C ASN A 230 6.32 -6.79 -6.39
N LEU A 231 5.33 -5.89 -6.40
CA LEU A 231 4.09 -6.07 -5.63
C LEU A 231 3.03 -6.94 -6.30
N LEU A 232 3.25 -7.36 -7.55
CA LEU A 232 2.25 -8.13 -8.32
C LEU A 232 1.80 -9.40 -7.59
N GLN A 233 2.75 -10.19 -7.09
CA GLN A 233 2.44 -11.43 -6.36
C GLN A 233 1.72 -11.17 -5.03
N VAL A 234 2.03 -10.06 -4.36
CA VAL A 234 1.38 -9.67 -3.11
C VAL A 234 -0.07 -9.29 -3.36
N VAL A 235 -0.31 -8.46 -4.39
CA VAL A 235 -1.66 -8.06 -4.80
C VAL A 235 -2.46 -9.27 -5.28
N TRP A 236 -1.83 -10.15 -6.06
CA TRP A 236 -2.49 -11.35 -6.58
C TRP A 236 -2.92 -12.31 -5.47
N ARG A 237 -2.08 -12.49 -4.45
CA ARG A 237 -2.44 -13.24 -3.26
C ARG A 237 -3.58 -12.59 -2.47
N ALA A 238 -3.57 -11.26 -2.30
CA ALA A 238 -4.66 -10.56 -1.64
C ALA A 238 -5.99 -10.72 -2.40
N MET A 239 -5.95 -10.71 -3.74
CA MET A 239 -7.11 -11.00 -4.59
C MET A 239 -7.59 -12.45 -4.46
N GLN A 240 -6.68 -13.42 -4.33
CA GLN A 240 -7.02 -14.82 -4.07
C GLN A 240 -7.77 -14.96 -2.74
N GLU A 241 -7.25 -14.35 -1.68
CA GLU A 241 -7.85 -14.38 -0.35
C GLU A 241 -9.25 -13.75 -0.34
N GLU A 242 -9.42 -12.61 -1.02
CA GLU A 242 -10.73 -11.97 -1.21
C GLU A 242 -11.70 -12.89 -1.96
N PHE A 243 -11.27 -13.56 -3.04
CA PHE A 243 -12.16 -14.46 -3.78
C PHE A 243 -12.61 -15.65 -2.96
N ILE A 244 -11.69 -16.22 -2.18
CA ILE A 244 -11.99 -17.34 -1.29
C ILE A 244 -13.00 -16.90 -0.21
N GLN A 245 -12.88 -15.68 0.32
CA GLN A 245 -13.85 -15.14 1.28
C GLN A 245 -15.24 -15.01 0.65
N GLN A 246 -15.35 -14.45 -0.55
CA GLN A 246 -16.62 -14.33 -1.27
C GLN A 246 -17.23 -15.69 -1.60
N TYR A 247 -16.41 -16.66 -2.04
CA TYR A 247 -16.84 -18.03 -2.29
C TYR A 247 -17.43 -18.68 -1.02
N LYS A 248 -16.71 -18.59 0.11
CA LYS A 248 -17.16 -19.16 1.39
C LYS A 248 -18.47 -18.53 1.85
N TYR A 249 -18.62 -17.22 1.69
CA TYR A 249 -19.84 -16.51 2.02
C TYR A 249 -21.04 -16.98 1.18
N ILE A 250 -20.85 -17.15 -0.13
CA ILE A 250 -21.88 -17.68 -1.02
C ILE A 250 -22.27 -19.12 -0.65
N GLU A 251 -21.28 -19.99 -0.41
CA GLU A 251 -21.52 -21.37 0.05
C GLU A 251 -22.32 -21.41 1.36
N GLU A 252 -22.00 -20.54 2.33
CA GLU A 252 -22.75 -20.43 3.59
C GLU A 252 -24.21 -20.04 3.34
N LEU A 253 -24.47 -19.08 2.45
CA LEU A 253 -25.83 -18.68 2.07
C LEU A 253 -26.58 -19.80 1.35
N ILE A 254 -25.92 -20.57 0.49
CA ILE A 254 -26.52 -21.75 -0.16
C ILE A 254 -26.95 -22.77 0.91
N GLN A 255 -26.08 -23.07 1.87
CA GLN A 255 -26.35 -24.05 2.92
C GLN A 255 -27.52 -23.62 3.81
N ARG A 256 -27.58 -22.34 4.19
CA ARG A 256 -28.63 -21.78 5.05
C ARG A 256 -29.97 -21.62 4.34
N CYS A 257 -29.97 -21.12 3.10
CA CYS A 257 -31.20 -20.78 2.38
C CYS A 257 -31.76 -21.93 1.53
N TYR A 258 -30.95 -22.94 1.22
CA TYR A 258 -31.34 -24.07 0.38
C TYR A 258 -30.92 -25.42 1.00
N PRO A 259 -31.34 -25.72 2.24
CA PRO A 259 -30.94 -26.93 2.94
C PRO A 259 -31.41 -28.19 2.19
N GLY A 260 -30.56 -29.24 2.18
CA GLY A 260 -30.82 -30.52 1.53
C GLY A 260 -30.99 -30.44 -0.01
N SER A 261 -30.66 -29.32 -0.64
CA SER A 261 -30.80 -29.13 -2.08
C SER A 261 -29.69 -29.78 -2.92
N MET A 262 -28.56 -30.13 -2.27
CA MET A 262 -27.32 -30.59 -2.90
C MET A 262 -26.84 -29.65 -4.01
N ILE A 263 -27.20 -28.36 -3.94
CA ILE A 263 -26.72 -27.32 -4.85
C ILE A 263 -25.33 -26.89 -4.34
N VAL A 264 -24.35 -26.91 -5.24
CA VAL A 264 -22.98 -26.47 -5.03
C VAL A 264 -22.54 -25.64 -6.23
N LEU A 265 -21.48 -24.85 -6.08
CA LEU A 265 -20.84 -24.18 -7.21
C LEU A 265 -20.08 -25.18 -8.09
N ASP A 266 -19.94 -24.85 -9.38
CA ASP A 266 -19.28 -25.70 -10.39
C ASP A 266 -17.75 -25.82 -10.20
N PHE A 267 -17.19 -25.12 -9.21
CA PHE A 267 -15.78 -25.13 -8.87
C PHE A 267 -15.62 -25.07 -7.36
N SER A 268 -14.51 -25.62 -6.86
CA SER A 268 -14.17 -25.65 -5.43
C SER A 268 -13.10 -24.62 -5.08
N ILE A 269 -12.84 -24.44 -3.77
CA ILE A 269 -11.68 -23.66 -3.29
C ILE A 269 -10.38 -24.19 -3.87
N GLN A 270 -10.23 -25.51 -4.01
CA GLN A 270 -9.03 -26.11 -4.60
C GLN A 270 -8.84 -25.66 -6.05
N ASN A 271 -9.93 -25.57 -6.83
CA ASN A 271 -9.86 -25.05 -8.20
C ASN A 271 -9.53 -23.55 -8.22
N ILE A 272 -10.01 -22.76 -7.26
CA ILE A 272 -9.62 -21.35 -7.12
C ILE A 272 -8.10 -21.24 -6.91
N LEU A 273 -7.54 -22.04 -5.99
CA LEU A 273 -6.10 -22.05 -5.73
C LEU A 273 -5.31 -22.43 -7.00
N GLU A 274 -5.77 -23.46 -7.71
CA GLU A 274 -5.20 -23.88 -9.00
C GLU A 274 -5.26 -22.78 -10.05
N PHE A 275 -6.40 -22.11 -10.23
CA PHE A 275 -6.53 -21.03 -11.21
C PHE A 275 -5.54 -19.91 -10.94
N PHE A 276 -5.48 -19.42 -9.70
CA PHE A 276 -4.57 -18.34 -9.33
C PHE A 276 -3.09 -18.75 -9.49
N SER A 277 -2.75 -19.99 -9.13
CA SER A 277 -1.40 -20.53 -9.27
C SER A 277 -1.01 -20.67 -10.74
N GLU A 278 -1.86 -21.26 -11.56
CA GLU A 278 -1.60 -21.47 -12.99
C GLU A 278 -1.46 -20.14 -13.74
N ILE A 279 -2.34 -19.16 -13.44
CA ILE A 279 -2.26 -17.82 -14.03
C ILE A 279 -0.92 -17.17 -13.67
N ALA A 280 -0.53 -17.22 -12.39
CA ALA A 280 0.73 -16.63 -11.92
C ALA A 280 1.99 -17.33 -12.47
N LEU A 281 1.90 -18.60 -12.88
CA LEU A 281 2.99 -19.35 -13.52
C LEU A 281 3.04 -19.16 -15.04
N SER A 282 1.93 -18.76 -15.65
CA SER A 282 1.82 -18.56 -17.10
C SER A 282 2.27 -17.18 -17.59
N HIS A 283 2.56 -16.29 -16.66
CA HIS A 283 3.02 -14.91 -16.86
C HIS A 283 4.39 -14.74 -16.19
#